data_AF-A0A7I8DKH2-F1
#
_entry.id   AF-A0A7I8DKH2-F1
#
_cell.length_a   1.000
_cell.length_b   1.000
_cell.length_c   1.000
_cell.angle_alpha   90.00
_cell.angle_beta   90.00
_cell.angle_gamma   90.00
#
_symmetry.space_group_name_H-M   'P 1'
#
loop_
_entity.id
_entity.type
_entity.pdbx_description
1 polymer ?
#
loop_
_entity_poly.entity_id
_entity_poly.type
_entity_poly.pdbx_seq_one_letter_code
_entity_poly.pdbx_strand_id
1 'polypeptide(L)'
;MKSIKQVSDLTGISVRMLHYYDKIGLLKPTTITEAGYRLYGDEALETLQHILFFRELDVPLKKMKEALDGSQNDKVQMLHNQKELLSLKRDKLNELIGLIEEKLNNNGTVNFKEFDMSEYFNVLEAFMQEHENEVVKYYGSVEEFSKILETMKSKEFEGAKMAIKQFGSIEKYTEAIKNNLSNLPLIMEGFQSIKDNIDVYSEQMDQLMKLLTSDLSKNPFSSDIQEIVKLMDDMVKEQSEIVKMDMGENYFELMADMYLTKPACTKIHDKKYGKGATKFIGEALKYYSENCKRK
;
A
#
# COMPACT_ATOMS: atom_id res chain seq x y z
N MET A 1 8.14 -14.17 45.86
CA MET A 1 9.36 -13.42 45.44
C MET A 1 10.36 -14.39 44.80
N LYS A 2 10.98 -14.01 43.68
CA LYS A 2 12.00 -14.79 42.96
C LYS A 2 13.31 -14.02 42.87
N SER A 3 14.44 -14.70 43.01
CA SER A 3 15.76 -14.11 42.78
C SER A 3 16.02 -13.86 41.30
N ILE A 4 16.95 -12.95 40.98
CA ILE A 4 17.33 -12.66 39.59
C ILE A 4 17.77 -13.91 38.80
N LYS A 5 18.42 -14.87 39.45
CA LYS A 5 18.82 -16.15 38.82
C LYS A 5 17.60 -16.99 38.49
N GLN A 6 16.66 -17.15 39.43
CA GLN A 6 15.42 -17.88 39.18
C GLN A 6 14.59 -17.24 38.06
N VAL A 7 14.54 -15.90 37.99
CA VAL A 7 13.85 -15.19 36.90
C VAL A 7 14.55 -15.42 35.56
N SER A 8 15.88 -15.38 35.54
CA SER A 8 16.67 -15.70 34.34
C SER A 8 16.38 -17.14 33.86
N ASP A 9 16.39 -18.10 34.77
CA ASP A 9 16.15 -19.51 34.45
C ASP A 9 14.71 -19.75 33.95
N LEU A 10 13.72 -19.04 34.50
CA LEU A 10 12.31 -19.16 34.10
C LEU A 10 11.99 -18.52 32.74
N THR A 11 12.69 -17.46 32.37
CA THR A 11 12.31 -16.62 31.21
C THR A 11 13.30 -16.68 30.05
N GLY A 12 14.48 -17.28 30.26
CA GLY A 12 15.58 -17.27 29.29
C GLY A 12 16.25 -15.90 29.13
N ILE A 13 15.84 -14.89 29.90
CA ILE A 13 16.50 -13.57 29.89
C ILE A 13 17.74 -13.64 30.74
N SER A 14 18.91 -13.39 30.14
CA SER A 14 20.16 -13.37 30.88
C SER A 14 20.12 -12.40 32.07
N VAL A 15 20.79 -12.76 33.16
CA VAL A 15 20.99 -11.89 34.33
C VAL A 15 21.51 -10.51 33.94
N ARG A 16 22.41 -10.43 32.93
CA ARG A 16 22.91 -9.17 32.37
C ARG A 16 21.79 -8.29 31.81
N MET A 17 20.84 -8.88 31.09
CA MET A 17 19.70 -8.15 30.54
C MET A 17 18.72 -7.69 31.62
N LEU A 18 18.47 -8.52 32.65
CA LEU A 18 17.64 -8.12 33.79
C LEU A 18 18.26 -6.94 34.56
N HIS A 19 19.58 -6.93 34.75
CA HIS A 19 20.29 -5.77 35.30
C HIS A 19 20.20 -4.54 34.40
N TYR A 20 20.24 -4.72 33.09
CA TYR A 20 20.09 -3.62 32.15
C TYR A 20 18.68 -3.02 32.20
N TYR A 21 17.63 -3.85 32.27
CA TYR A 21 16.25 -3.39 32.43
C TYR A 21 16.05 -2.59 33.72
N ASP A 22 16.65 -3.03 34.82
CA ASP A 22 16.69 -2.28 36.08
C ASP A 22 17.39 -0.92 35.90
N LYS A 23 18.57 -0.91 35.28
CA LYS A 23 19.37 0.31 35.03
C LYS A 23 18.61 1.37 34.22
N ILE A 24 17.85 0.96 33.20
CA ILE A 24 17.07 1.90 32.36
C ILE A 24 15.67 2.19 32.94
N GLY A 25 15.33 1.54 34.06
CA GLY A 25 14.03 1.66 34.73
C GLY A 25 12.88 1.07 33.92
N LEU A 26 13.14 0.05 33.09
CA LEU A 26 12.11 -0.70 32.36
C LEU A 26 11.50 -1.81 33.23
N LEU A 27 12.31 -2.45 34.08
CA LEU A 27 11.85 -3.44 35.05
C LEU A 27 12.64 -3.30 36.35
N LYS A 28 11.97 -2.91 37.44
CA LYS A 28 12.60 -2.78 38.75
C LYS A 28 12.34 -4.03 39.61
N PRO A 29 13.31 -4.44 40.46
CA PRO A 29 13.04 -5.44 41.47
C PRO A 29 12.02 -4.90 42.47
N THR A 30 11.15 -5.77 42.96
CA THR A 30 10.17 -5.43 44.02
C THR A 30 10.90 -5.10 45.33
N THR A 31 12.03 -5.76 45.61
CA THR A 31 12.85 -5.45 46.79
C THR A 31 14.31 -5.75 46.50
N ILE A 32 15.20 -4.99 47.14
CA ILE A 32 16.62 -5.29 47.23
C ILE A 32 16.92 -5.62 48.69
N THR A 33 17.45 -6.82 48.95
CA THR A 33 17.83 -7.26 50.30
C THR A 33 19.02 -6.45 50.83
N GLU A 34 19.25 -6.48 52.15
CA GLU A 34 20.42 -5.82 52.77
C GLU A 34 21.76 -6.27 52.18
N ALA A 35 21.85 -7.55 51.77
CA ALA A 35 23.01 -8.11 51.09
C ALA A 35 23.12 -7.75 49.58
N GLY A 36 22.22 -6.91 49.06
CA GLY A 36 22.23 -6.43 47.68
C GLY A 36 21.54 -7.34 46.66
N TYR A 37 20.92 -8.46 47.08
CA TYR A 37 20.18 -9.35 46.17
C TYR A 37 18.85 -8.73 45.73
N ARG A 38 18.58 -8.82 44.43
CA ARG A 38 17.32 -8.38 43.80
C ARG A 38 16.26 -9.47 43.85
N LEU A 39 15.07 -9.12 44.31
CA LEU A 39 13.91 -9.98 44.41
C LEU A 39 12.73 -9.41 43.62
N TYR A 40 12.07 -10.26 42.84
CA TYR A 40 10.94 -9.93 41.97
C TYR A 40 9.66 -10.60 42.48
N GLY A 41 8.65 -9.79 42.79
CA GLY A 41 7.30 -10.22 43.15
C GLY A 41 6.38 -10.31 41.94
N ASP A 42 5.12 -10.64 42.16
CA ASP A 42 4.19 -11.01 41.09
C ASP A 42 3.93 -9.86 40.11
N GLU A 43 3.79 -8.62 40.59
CA GLU A 43 3.63 -7.44 39.71
C GLU A 43 4.86 -7.17 38.82
N ALA A 44 6.06 -7.41 39.35
CA ALA A 44 7.29 -7.28 38.57
C ALA A 44 7.39 -8.42 37.53
N LEU A 45 6.92 -9.62 37.86
CA LEU A 45 6.86 -10.73 36.92
C LEU A 45 5.79 -10.52 35.83
N GLU A 46 4.64 -9.91 36.17
CA GLU A 46 3.61 -9.49 35.22
C GLU A 46 4.18 -8.45 34.23
N THR A 47 4.89 -7.44 34.74
CA THR A 47 5.57 -6.44 33.90
C THR A 47 6.61 -7.09 33.00
N LEU A 48 7.41 -8.02 33.53
CA LEU A 48 8.36 -8.79 32.73
C LEU A 48 7.66 -9.58 31.62
N GLN A 49 6.50 -10.17 31.87
CA GLN A 49 5.73 -10.88 30.84
C GLN A 49 5.35 -9.96 29.68
N HIS A 50 4.87 -8.74 29.95
CA HIS A 50 4.58 -7.78 28.88
C HIS A 50 5.83 -7.36 28.09
N ILE A 51 6.97 -7.17 28.77
CA ILE A 51 8.25 -6.89 28.11
C ILE A 51 8.62 -8.03 27.14
N LEU A 52 8.37 -9.29 27.52
CA LEU A 52 8.63 -10.44 26.66
C LEU A 52 7.74 -10.44 25.41
N PHE A 53 6.45 -10.11 25.54
CA PHE A 53 5.57 -9.99 24.36
C PHE A 53 6.01 -8.87 23.42
N PHE A 54 6.36 -7.71 23.95
CA PHE A 54 6.88 -6.61 23.13
C PHE A 54 8.20 -6.95 22.43
N ARG A 55 9.05 -7.74 23.09
CA ARG A 55 10.30 -8.21 22.50
C ARG A 55 10.05 -9.14 21.31
N GLU A 56 9.05 -10.02 21.40
CA GLU A 56 8.67 -10.90 20.29
C GLU A 56 8.09 -10.12 19.11
N LEU A 57 7.60 -8.90 19.34
CA LEU A 57 7.11 -7.96 18.33
C LEU A 57 8.19 -6.98 17.83
N ASP A 58 9.46 -7.18 18.20
CA ASP A 58 10.61 -6.34 17.79
C ASP A 58 10.44 -4.85 18.19
N VAL A 59 9.64 -4.56 19.22
CA VAL A 59 9.40 -3.20 19.69
C VAL A 59 10.65 -2.65 20.37
N PRO A 60 11.10 -1.42 20.07
CA PRO A 60 12.27 -0.84 20.75
C PRO A 60 12.00 -0.61 22.26
N LEU A 61 13.00 -0.89 23.11
CA LEU A 61 12.88 -0.77 24.58
C LEU A 61 12.34 0.58 25.07
N LYS A 62 12.68 1.68 24.38
CA LYS A 62 12.18 3.02 24.71
C LYS A 62 10.65 3.10 24.59
N LYS A 63 10.08 2.53 23.53
CA LYS A 63 8.62 2.48 23.31
C LYS A 63 7.94 1.53 24.28
N MET A 64 8.60 0.43 24.66
CA MET A 64 8.06 -0.48 25.67
C MET A 64 7.83 0.25 27.00
N LYS A 65 8.78 1.10 27.41
CA LYS A 65 8.66 1.87 28.65
C LYS A 65 7.45 2.81 28.63
N GLU A 66 7.27 3.55 27.53
CA GLU A 66 6.11 4.44 27.34
C GLU A 66 4.78 3.68 27.40
N ALA A 67 4.72 2.45 26.88
CA ALA A 67 3.52 1.63 26.89
C ALA A 67 3.20 1.02 28.27
N LEU A 68 4.21 0.81 29.12
CA LEU A 68 4.06 0.18 30.44
C LEU A 68 3.68 1.16 31.56
N ASP A 69 3.81 2.47 31.35
CA ASP A 69 3.49 3.51 32.34
C ASP A 69 1.96 3.83 32.45
N GLY A 70 1.09 2.99 31.86
CA GLY A 70 -0.38 3.17 31.83
C GLY A 70 -1.14 2.65 33.07
N SER A 71 -2.44 2.96 33.14
CA SER A 71 -3.37 2.55 34.22
C SER A 71 -3.78 1.06 34.11
N GLN A 72 -4.43 0.51 35.15
CA GLN A 72 -4.84 -0.91 35.17
C GLN A 72 -5.86 -1.27 34.06
N ASN A 73 -6.76 -0.35 33.70
CA ASN A 73 -7.68 -0.56 32.57
C ASN A 73 -6.92 -0.67 31.23
N ASP A 74 -5.72 -0.07 31.14
CA ASP A 74 -4.88 -0.12 29.94
C ASP A 74 -4.19 -1.48 29.77
N LYS A 75 -4.04 -2.29 30.84
CA LYS A 75 -3.35 -3.60 30.78
C LYS A 75 -4.10 -4.66 29.97
N VAL A 76 -5.41 -4.78 30.16
CA VAL A 76 -6.24 -5.76 29.42
C VAL A 76 -6.30 -5.38 27.94
N GLN A 77 -6.48 -4.09 27.65
CA GLN A 77 -6.43 -3.58 26.29
C GLN A 77 -5.05 -3.77 25.65
N MET A 78 -3.97 -3.56 26.41
CA MET A 78 -2.60 -3.84 25.95
C MET A 78 -2.43 -5.32 25.57
N LEU A 79 -2.96 -6.27 26.35
CA LEU A 79 -2.92 -7.69 25.99
C LEU A 79 -3.70 -8.00 24.71
N HIS A 80 -4.87 -7.39 24.51
CA HIS A 80 -5.61 -7.52 23.25
C HIS A 80 -4.81 -7.02 22.06
N ASN A 81 -4.21 -5.83 22.17
CA ASN A 81 -3.37 -5.25 21.12
C ASN A 81 -2.13 -6.11 20.84
N GLN A 82 -1.48 -6.62 21.89
CA GLN A 82 -0.34 -7.53 21.76
C GLN A 82 -0.72 -8.83 21.05
N LYS A 83 -1.89 -9.42 21.39
CA LYS A 83 -2.41 -10.61 20.72
C LYS A 83 -2.69 -10.37 19.24
N GLU A 84 -3.27 -9.23 18.91
CA GLU A 84 -3.56 -8.85 17.52
C GLU A 84 -2.27 -8.71 16.71
N LEU A 85 -1.29 -7.97 17.23
CA LEU A 85 0.02 -7.81 16.59
C LEU A 85 0.75 -9.15 16.41
N LEU A 86 0.69 -10.04 17.40
CA LEU A 86 1.27 -11.38 17.30
C LEU A 86 0.55 -12.24 16.26
N SER A 87 -0.77 -12.10 16.14
CA SER A 87 -1.55 -12.79 15.12
C SER A 87 -1.17 -12.31 13.72
N LEU A 88 -1.00 -11.01 13.51
CA LEU A 88 -0.51 -10.44 12.25
C LEU A 88 0.90 -10.94 11.91
N LYS A 89 1.81 -11.00 12.90
CA LYS A 89 3.16 -11.55 12.70
C LYS A 89 3.11 -13.03 12.32
N ARG A 90 2.26 -13.83 12.96
CA ARG A 90 2.01 -15.24 12.61
C ARG A 90 1.52 -15.36 11.16
N ASP A 91 0.52 -14.58 10.77
CA ASP A 91 -0.07 -14.65 9.45
C ASP A 91 0.98 -14.29 8.38
N LYS A 92 1.80 -13.27 8.64
CA LYS A 92 2.95 -12.94 7.78
C LYS A 92 3.97 -14.06 7.66
N LEU A 93 4.29 -14.75 8.77
CA LEU A 93 5.19 -15.89 8.75
C LEU A 93 4.59 -17.06 7.95
N ASN A 94 3.29 -17.32 8.09
CA ASN A 94 2.59 -18.35 7.31
C ASN A 94 2.61 -18.06 5.81
N GLU A 95 2.40 -16.79 5.40
CA GLU A 95 2.56 -16.39 4.00
C GLU A 95 3.97 -16.69 3.47
N LEU A 96 5.00 -16.32 4.24
CA LEU A 96 6.40 -16.57 3.85
C LEU A 96 6.71 -18.07 3.77
N ILE A 97 6.16 -18.87 4.68
CA ILE A 97 6.27 -20.34 4.63
C ILE A 97 5.60 -20.87 3.36
N GLY A 98 4.39 -20.40 3.03
CA GLY A 98 3.69 -20.80 1.81
C GLY A 98 4.51 -20.51 0.54
N LEU A 99 5.16 -19.34 0.46
CA LEU A 99 6.07 -19.00 -0.65
C LEU A 99 7.28 -19.95 -0.74
N ILE A 100 7.82 -20.36 0.41
CA ILE A 100 8.93 -21.34 0.46
C ILE A 100 8.44 -22.72 0.01
N GLU A 101 7.28 -23.17 0.49
CA GLU A 101 6.68 -24.45 0.11
C GLU A 101 6.40 -24.52 -1.39
N GLU A 102 5.87 -23.45 -1.98
CA GLU A 102 5.67 -23.33 -3.42
C GLU A 102 6.99 -23.44 -4.20
N LYS A 103 8.04 -22.77 -3.73
CA LYS A 103 9.38 -22.84 -4.33
C LYS A 103 9.98 -24.25 -4.23
N LEU A 104 9.77 -24.94 -3.10
CA LEU A 104 10.24 -26.32 -2.91
C LEU A 104 9.50 -27.29 -3.84
N ASN A 105 8.18 -27.12 -4.00
CA ASN A 105 7.37 -27.93 -4.92
C ASN A 105 7.74 -27.70 -6.40
N ASN A 106 8.19 -26.49 -6.74
CA ASN A 106 8.65 -26.12 -8.09
C ASN A 106 10.15 -26.40 -8.33
N ASN A 107 10.77 -27.37 -7.64
CA ASN A 107 12.20 -27.75 -7.80
C ASN A 107 13.21 -26.60 -7.66
N GLY A 108 12.89 -25.56 -6.87
CA GLY A 108 13.76 -24.40 -6.67
C GLY A 108 13.75 -23.39 -7.83
N THR A 109 13.04 -23.67 -8.92
CA THR A 109 12.74 -22.68 -9.96
C THR A 109 11.75 -21.67 -9.40
N VAL A 110 12.11 -20.38 -9.45
CA VAL A 110 11.17 -19.34 -9.05
C VAL A 110 10.14 -19.20 -10.15
N ASN A 111 8.95 -19.73 -9.92
CA ASN A 111 7.85 -19.64 -10.86
C ASN A 111 7.17 -18.28 -10.71
N PHE A 112 7.79 -17.22 -11.20
CA PHE A 112 7.19 -15.88 -11.31
C PHE A 112 6.17 -15.78 -12.46
N LYS A 113 5.46 -16.86 -12.80
CA LYS A 113 4.46 -16.83 -13.88
C LYS A 113 3.43 -15.73 -13.70
N GLU A 114 3.04 -15.43 -12.46
CA GLU A 114 2.13 -14.32 -12.15
C GLU A 114 2.69 -12.93 -12.51
N PHE A 115 4.01 -12.80 -12.70
CA PHE A 115 4.69 -11.57 -13.08
C PHE A 115 5.30 -11.63 -14.50
N ASP A 116 5.07 -12.73 -15.24
CA ASP A 116 5.62 -12.93 -16.57
C ASP A 116 4.82 -12.11 -17.60
N MET A 117 5.45 -11.08 -18.15
CA MET A 117 4.85 -10.20 -19.16
C MET A 117 5.24 -10.62 -20.59
N SER A 118 5.78 -11.83 -20.80
CA SER A 118 6.24 -12.27 -22.12
C SER A 118 5.13 -12.22 -23.17
N GLU A 119 3.91 -12.67 -22.84
CA GLU A 119 2.78 -12.58 -23.79
C GLU A 119 2.42 -11.13 -24.11
N TYR A 120 2.40 -10.26 -23.10
CA TYR A 120 2.17 -8.83 -23.27
C TYR A 120 3.17 -8.20 -24.24
N PHE A 121 4.47 -8.48 -24.08
CA PHE A 121 5.49 -7.94 -24.95
C PHE A 121 5.43 -8.54 -26.37
N ASN A 122 5.13 -9.83 -26.50
CA ASN A 122 4.94 -10.47 -27.80
C ASN A 122 3.81 -9.81 -28.61
N VAL A 123 2.71 -9.39 -27.95
CA VAL A 123 1.63 -8.65 -28.60
C VAL A 123 2.11 -7.32 -29.16
N LEU A 124 2.90 -6.56 -28.40
CA LEU A 124 3.44 -5.27 -28.84
C LEU A 124 4.47 -5.44 -29.97
N GLU A 125 5.30 -6.48 -29.90
CA GLU A 125 6.26 -6.81 -30.95
C GLU A 125 5.58 -7.22 -32.25
N ALA A 126 4.54 -8.07 -32.17
CA ALA A 126 3.75 -8.45 -33.33
C ALA A 126 3.07 -7.23 -33.96
N PHE A 127 2.45 -6.37 -33.16
CA PHE A 127 1.86 -5.12 -33.65
C PHE A 127 2.90 -4.23 -34.35
N MET A 128 4.08 -4.07 -33.74
CA MET A 128 5.17 -3.28 -34.33
C MET A 128 5.57 -3.79 -35.72
N GLN A 129 5.61 -5.11 -35.91
CA GLN A 129 6.01 -5.74 -37.17
C GLN A 129 4.89 -5.74 -38.22
N GLU A 130 3.64 -5.94 -37.80
CA GLU A 130 2.50 -6.12 -38.71
C GLU A 130 1.84 -4.78 -39.11
N HIS A 131 2.01 -3.72 -38.29
CA HIS A 131 1.29 -2.45 -38.43
C HIS A 131 2.23 -1.24 -38.60
N GLU A 132 3.29 -1.36 -39.41
CA GLU A 132 4.31 -0.31 -39.59
C GLU A 132 3.73 1.08 -39.88
N ASN A 133 2.72 1.19 -40.76
CA ASN A 133 2.09 2.46 -41.09
C ASN A 133 1.43 3.15 -39.88
N GLU A 134 0.78 2.37 -39.00
CA GLU A 134 0.14 2.89 -37.79
C GLU A 134 1.19 3.27 -36.75
N VAL A 135 2.25 2.46 -36.63
CA VAL A 135 3.39 2.75 -35.76
C VAL A 135 4.05 4.06 -36.17
N VAL A 136 4.36 4.25 -37.46
CA VAL A 136 4.95 5.49 -37.97
C VAL A 136 4.00 6.67 -37.77
N LYS A 137 2.70 6.50 -38.06
CA LYS A 137 1.71 7.58 -37.94
C LYS A 137 1.55 8.09 -36.50
N TYR A 138 1.48 7.19 -35.52
CA TYR A 138 1.14 7.55 -34.15
C TYR A 138 2.33 7.64 -33.20
N TYR A 139 3.40 6.88 -33.46
CA TYR A 139 4.60 6.82 -32.62
C TYR A 139 5.84 7.39 -33.33
N GLY A 140 5.69 7.85 -34.57
CA GLY A 140 6.71 8.58 -35.34
C GLY A 140 7.65 7.70 -36.16
N SER A 141 8.12 6.59 -35.60
CA SER A 141 8.95 5.59 -36.32
C SER A 141 8.95 4.25 -35.61
N VAL A 142 9.33 3.19 -36.33
CA VAL A 142 9.52 1.85 -35.75
C VAL A 142 10.65 1.87 -34.72
N GLU A 143 11.72 2.62 -34.97
CA GLU A 143 12.85 2.77 -34.04
C GLU A 143 12.42 3.43 -32.72
N GLU A 144 11.55 4.44 -32.79
CA GLU A 144 11.07 5.12 -31.57
C GLU A 144 10.13 4.22 -30.76
N PHE A 145 9.24 3.46 -31.44
CA PHE A 145 8.41 2.46 -30.77
C PHE A 145 9.25 1.36 -30.12
N SER A 146 10.31 0.89 -30.80
CA SER A 146 11.26 -0.09 -30.25
C SER A 146 11.94 0.42 -28.98
N LYS A 147 12.38 1.69 -28.93
CA LYS A 147 12.95 2.27 -27.70
C LYS A 147 11.95 2.34 -26.56
N ILE A 148 10.68 2.66 -26.85
CA ILE A 148 9.60 2.66 -25.86
C ILE A 148 9.44 1.25 -25.29
N LEU A 149 9.39 0.23 -26.16
CA LEU A 149 9.27 -1.17 -25.77
C LEU A 149 10.44 -1.64 -24.90
N GLU A 150 11.69 -1.32 -25.27
CA GLU A 150 12.87 -1.64 -24.46
C GLU A 150 12.84 -0.93 -23.08
N THR A 151 12.35 0.30 -23.04
CA THR A 151 12.15 1.02 -21.77
C THR A 151 11.10 0.32 -20.90
N MET A 152 10.01 -0.18 -21.49
CA MET A 152 8.99 -0.94 -20.77
C MET A 152 9.53 -2.26 -20.24
N LYS A 153 10.27 -3.02 -21.06
CA LYS A 153 10.94 -4.28 -20.65
C LYS A 153 11.90 -4.07 -19.49
N SER A 154 12.67 -2.97 -19.49
CA SER A 154 13.57 -2.65 -18.36
C SER A 154 12.85 -2.42 -17.01
N LYS A 155 11.53 -2.21 -17.05
CA LYS A 155 10.66 -2.00 -15.88
C LYS A 155 9.56 -3.06 -15.78
N GLU A 156 9.77 -4.24 -16.36
CA GLU A 156 8.79 -5.32 -16.43
C GLU A 156 8.15 -5.62 -15.07
N PHE A 157 8.95 -5.74 -14.00
CA PHE A 157 8.42 -6.07 -12.68
C PHE A 157 7.44 -5.03 -12.12
N GLU A 158 7.69 -3.73 -12.37
CA GLU A 158 6.76 -2.68 -11.96
C GLU A 158 5.53 -2.64 -12.88
N GLY A 159 5.70 -2.94 -14.16
CA GLY A 159 4.60 -3.12 -15.12
C GLY A 159 3.68 -4.27 -14.72
N ALA A 160 4.23 -5.42 -14.33
CA ALA A 160 3.50 -6.59 -13.87
C ALA A 160 2.69 -6.29 -12.60
N LYS A 161 3.29 -5.64 -11.59
CA LYS A 161 2.56 -5.19 -10.39
C LYS A 161 1.41 -4.26 -10.73
N MET A 162 1.64 -3.31 -11.64
CA MET A 162 0.61 -2.37 -12.08
C MET A 162 -0.52 -3.11 -12.81
N ALA A 163 -0.19 -4.04 -13.70
CA ALA A 163 -1.15 -4.87 -14.43
C ALA A 163 -2.05 -5.67 -13.48
N ILE A 164 -1.45 -6.42 -12.54
CA ILE A 164 -2.20 -7.19 -11.53
C ILE A 164 -3.08 -6.26 -10.69
N LYS A 165 -2.54 -5.12 -10.25
CA LYS A 165 -3.30 -4.18 -9.43
C LYS A 165 -4.47 -3.56 -10.19
N GLN A 166 -4.27 -3.15 -11.44
CA GLN A 166 -5.24 -2.36 -12.20
C GLN A 166 -6.28 -3.25 -12.90
N PHE A 167 -5.86 -4.39 -13.43
CA PHE A 167 -6.69 -5.30 -14.24
C PHE A 167 -6.96 -6.63 -13.53
N GLY A 168 -6.40 -6.88 -12.35
CA GLY A 168 -6.56 -8.13 -11.60
C GLY A 168 -5.58 -9.23 -12.00
N SER A 169 -5.11 -9.24 -13.26
CA SER A 169 -4.06 -10.16 -13.73
C SER A 169 -3.34 -9.61 -14.97
N ILE A 170 -2.18 -10.19 -15.31
CA ILE A 170 -1.42 -9.84 -16.52
C ILE A 170 -2.16 -10.28 -17.78
N GLU A 171 -2.87 -11.41 -17.74
CA GLU A 171 -3.65 -11.93 -18.87
C GLU A 171 -4.78 -10.96 -19.23
N LYS A 172 -5.55 -10.49 -18.23
CA LYS A 172 -6.58 -9.47 -18.45
C LYS A 172 -6.00 -8.17 -19.01
N TYR A 173 -4.83 -7.75 -18.52
CA TYR A 173 -4.15 -6.57 -19.04
C TYR A 173 -3.69 -6.76 -20.50
N THR A 174 -3.18 -7.95 -20.82
CA THR A 174 -2.73 -8.31 -22.17
C THR A 174 -3.90 -8.33 -23.16
N GLU A 175 -5.06 -8.86 -22.75
CA GLU A 175 -6.29 -8.83 -23.54
C GLU A 175 -6.79 -7.40 -23.78
N ALA A 176 -6.76 -6.55 -22.76
CA ALA A 176 -7.10 -5.13 -22.89
C ALA A 176 -6.18 -4.42 -23.91
N ILE A 177 -4.87 -4.70 -23.90
CA ILE A 177 -3.94 -4.15 -24.89
C ILE A 177 -4.21 -4.69 -26.30
N LYS A 178 -4.49 -5.99 -26.48
CA LYS A 178 -4.87 -6.55 -27.80
C LYS A 178 -6.08 -5.81 -28.38
N ASN A 179 -7.10 -5.58 -27.55
CA ASN A 179 -8.30 -4.83 -27.93
C ASN A 179 -7.98 -3.37 -28.27
N ASN A 180 -7.13 -2.71 -27.46
CA ASN A 180 -6.75 -1.32 -27.70
C ASN A 180 -5.97 -1.16 -29.01
N LEU A 181 -4.99 -2.03 -29.29
CA LEU A 181 -4.20 -1.99 -30.52
C LEU A 181 -5.07 -2.21 -31.75
N SER A 182 -6.05 -3.13 -31.67
CA SER A 182 -7.02 -3.36 -32.75
C SER A 182 -7.93 -2.16 -33.03
N ASN A 183 -8.07 -1.24 -32.06
CA ASN A 183 -8.89 -0.03 -32.17
C ASN A 183 -8.06 1.26 -32.14
N LEU A 184 -6.75 1.17 -32.38
CA LEU A 184 -5.81 2.27 -32.18
C LEU A 184 -6.22 3.57 -32.91
N PRO A 185 -6.72 3.56 -34.16
CA PRO A 185 -7.16 4.79 -34.81
C PRO A 185 -8.28 5.51 -34.06
N LEU A 186 -9.28 4.78 -33.57
CA LEU A 186 -10.40 5.34 -32.80
C LEU A 186 -9.94 5.88 -31.45
N ILE A 187 -9.01 5.18 -30.79
CA ILE A 187 -8.42 5.63 -29.53
C ILE A 187 -7.66 6.96 -29.75
N MET A 188 -6.90 7.05 -30.84
CA MET A 188 -6.15 8.26 -31.18
C MET A 188 -7.06 9.44 -31.55
N GLU A 189 -8.19 9.19 -32.23
CA GLU A 189 -9.24 10.20 -32.46
C GLU A 189 -9.88 10.68 -31.16
N GLY A 190 -10.13 9.76 -30.23
CA GLY A 190 -10.63 10.07 -28.89
C GLY A 190 -9.63 10.92 -28.09
N PHE A 191 -8.34 10.57 -28.10
CA PHE A 191 -7.29 11.39 -27.48
C PHE A 191 -7.20 12.78 -28.10
N GLN A 192 -7.32 12.88 -29.43
CA GLN A 192 -7.35 14.17 -30.11
C GLN A 192 -8.58 14.99 -29.68
N SER A 193 -9.75 14.36 -29.57
CA SER A 193 -10.99 15.00 -29.09
C SER A 193 -10.85 15.51 -27.65
N ILE A 194 -10.23 14.73 -26.76
CA ILE A 194 -9.90 15.18 -25.40
C ILE A 194 -8.93 16.35 -25.44
N LYS A 195 -7.89 16.28 -26.26
CA LYS A 195 -6.88 17.33 -26.40
C LYS A 195 -7.49 18.64 -26.89
N ASP A 196 -8.40 18.58 -27.85
CA ASP A 196 -9.07 19.76 -28.41
C ASP A 196 -10.02 20.42 -27.39
N ASN A 197 -10.47 19.68 -26.38
CA ASN A 197 -11.36 20.13 -25.31
C ASN A 197 -10.68 20.12 -23.93
N ILE A 198 -9.34 20.09 -23.88
CA ILE A 198 -8.60 19.86 -22.64
C ILE A 198 -8.87 20.95 -21.60
N ASP A 199 -9.07 22.19 -22.03
CA ASP A 199 -9.37 23.31 -21.16
C ASP A 199 -10.73 23.13 -20.46
N VAL A 200 -11.72 22.61 -21.18
CA VAL A 200 -13.07 22.34 -20.63
C VAL A 200 -12.99 21.25 -19.58
N TYR A 201 -12.37 20.11 -19.90
CA TYR A 201 -12.24 18.99 -18.97
C TYR A 201 -11.38 19.34 -17.75
N SER A 202 -10.30 20.09 -17.95
CA SER A 202 -9.44 20.57 -16.87
C SER A 202 -10.19 21.52 -15.95
N GLU A 203 -11.01 22.43 -16.48
CA GLU A 203 -11.81 23.37 -15.69
C GLU A 203 -12.91 22.64 -14.90
N GLN A 204 -13.62 21.69 -15.51
CA GLN A 204 -14.63 20.87 -14.83
C GLN A 204 -14.01 20.05 -13.68
N MET A 205 -12.88 19.39 -13.92
CA MET A 205 -12.17 18.65 -12.88
C MET A 205 -11.69 19.58 -11.77
N ASP A 206 -11.19 20.76 -12.12
CA ASP A 206 -10.76 21.75 -11.12
C ASP A 206 -11.91 22.24 -10.23
N GLN A 207 -13.11 22.42 -10.80
CA GLN A 207 -14.31 22.80 -10.05
C GLN A 207 -14.74 21.70 -9.08
N LEU A 208 -14.74 20.43 -9.51
CA LEU A 208 -15.03 19.30 -8.63
C LEU A 208 -13.99 19.16 -7.52
N MET A 209 -12.71 19.35 -7.83
CA MET A 209 -11.63 19.32 -6.84
C MET A 209 -11.76 20.45 -5.82
N LYS A 210 -12.06 21.69 -6.26
CA LYS A 210 -12.35 22.83 -5.37
C LYS A 210 -13.55 22.54 -4.47
N LEU A 211 -14.60 21.92 -5.00
CA LEU A 211 -15.78 21.56 -4.24
C LEU A 211 -15.45 20.49 -3.18
N LEU A 212 -14.71 19.44 -3.58
CA LEU A 212 -14.24 18.37 -2.72
C LEU A 212 -13.39 18.90 -1.56
N THR A 213 -12.54 19.88 -1.83
CA THR A 213 -11.61 20.46 -0.85
C THR A 213 -12.12 21.75 -0.21
N SER A 214 -13.38 22.11 -0.41
CA SER A 214 -13.94 23.38 0.07
C SER A 214 -13.97 23.50 1.59
N ASP A 215 -14.11 22.35 2.29
CA ASP A 215 -14.06 22.26 3.75
C ASP A 215 -13.31 20.99 4.17
N LEU A 216 -12.00 21.13 4.41
CA LEU A 216 -11.12 20.04 4.84
C LEU A 216 -11.37 19.58 6.28
N SER A 217 -12.27 20.23 7.04
CA SER A 217 -12.66 19.78 8.38
C SER A 217 -13.74 18.69 8.36
N LYS A 218 -14.40 18.49 7.21
CA LYS A 218 -15.40 17.44 7.02
C LYS A 218 -14.77 16.05 7.13
N ASN A 219 -15.64 15.06 7.33
CA ASN A 219 -15.23 13.67 7.23
C ASN A 219 -15.12 13.28 5.74
N PRO A 220 -13.97 12.85 5.21
CA PRO A 220 -13.85 12.44 3.81
C PRO A 220 -14.75 11.25 3.41
N PHE A 221 -15.32 10.56 4.40
CA PHE A 221 -16.20 9.40 4.22
C PHE A 221 -17.70 9.76 4.25
N SER A 222 -18.06 11.03 4.47
CA SER A 222 -19.46 11.44 4.53
C SER A 222 -20.14 11.40 3.17
N SER A 223 -21.47 11.25 3.17
CA SER A 223 -22.26 11.11 1.93
C SER A 223 -22.11 12.29 0.98
N ASP A 224 -22.05 13.51 1.50
CA ASP A 224 -21.86 14.73 0.69
C ASP A 224 -20.48 14.76 0.00
N ILE A 225 -19.42 14.27 0.66
CA ILE A 225 -18.10 14.13 0.04
C ILE A 225 -18.11 13.04 -1.03
N GLN A 226 -18.75 11.91 -0.74
CA GLN A 226 -18.81 10.77 -1.65
C GLN A 226 -19.68 11.03 -2.88
N GLU A 227 -20.69 11.91 -2.79
CA GLU A 227 -21.43 12.42 -3.95
C GLU A 227 -20.51 13.20 -4.90
N ILE A 228 -19.58 14.01 -4.37
CA ILE A 228 -18.61 14.74 -5.20
C ILE A 228 -17.64 13.76 -5.88
N VAL A 229 -17.14 12.76 -5.14
CA VAL A 229 -16.28 11.72 -5.72
C VAL A 229 -16.99 10.94 -6.81
N LYS A 230 -18.30 10.66 -6.65
CA LYS A 230 -19.11 10.04 -7.70
C LYS A 230 -19.21 10.90 -8.95
N LEU A 231 -19.41 12.21 -8.82
CA LEU A 231 -19.42 13.11 -9.99
C LEU A 231 -18.07 13.10 -10.72
N MET A 232 -16.96 12.98 -9.99
CA MET A 232 -15.63 12.81 -10.60
C MET A 232 -15.52 11.47 -11.34
N ASP A 233 -16.07 10.39 -10.79
CA ASP A 233 -16.11 9.06 -11.42
C ASP A 233 -16.95 9.05 -12.69
N ASP A 234 -18.15 9.63 -12.65
CA ASP A 234 -19.03 9.76 -13.82
C ASP A 234 -18.33 10.55 -14.94
N MET A 235 -17.64 11.65 -14.60
CA MET A 235 -16.88 12.44 -15.57
C MET A 235 -15.68 11.67 -16.16
N VAL A 236 -14.96 10.89 -15.35
CA VAL A 236 -13.86 10.02 -15.83
C VAL A 236 -14.40 8.93 -16.76
N LYS A 237 -15.58 8.36 -16.45
CA LYS A 237 -16.24 7.36 -17.29
C LYS A 237 -16.64 7.95 -18.64
N GLU A 238 -17.27 9.12 -18.67
CA GLU A 238 -17.59 9.83 -19.91
C GLU A 238 -16.33 10.06 -20.78
N GLN A 239 -15.21 10.45 -20.16
CA GLN A 239 -13.94 10.61 -20.88
C GLN A 239 -13.39 9.27 -21.39
N SER A 240 -13.49 8.20 -20.61
CA SER A 240 -13.05 6.87 -21.03
C SER A 240 -13.85 6.34 -22.22
N GLU A 241 -15.14 6.67 -22.31
CA GLU A 241 -15.99 6.34 -23.47
C GLU A 241 -15.56 7.09 -24.73
N ILE A 242 -15.13 8.36 -24.60
CA ILE A 242 -14.60 9.15 -25.73
C ILE A 242 -13.31 8.54 -26.27
N VAL A 243 -12.39 8.13 -25.40
CA VAL A 243 -11.12 7.52 -25.80
C VAL A 243 -11.28 6.04 -26.15
N LYS A 244 -12.43 5.43 -25.81
CA LYS A 244 -12.69 3.98 -25.95
C LYS A 244 -11.59 3.11 -25.33
N MET A 245 -10.98 3.60 -24.26
CA MET A 245 -9.86 2.94 -23.58
C MET A 245 -10.34 2.35 -22.27
N ASP A 246 -10.07 1.06 -22.07
CA ASP A 246 -10.29 0.41 -20.78
C ASP A 246 -9.24 0.89 -19.75
N MET A 247 -9.72 1.59 -18.72
CA MET A 247 -8.90 2.13 -17.63
C MET A 247 -8.72 1.13 -16.47
N GLY A 248 -9.30 -0.07 -16.57
CA GLY A 248 -9.24 -1.14 -15.58
C GLY A 248 -10.18 -0.96 -14.39
N GLU A 249 -10.48 -2.06 -13.70
CA GLU A 249 -11.45 -2.12 -12.60
C GLU A 249 -11.00 -1.29 -11.37
N ASN A 250 -9.71 -0.94 -11.27
CA ASN A 250 -9.11 -0.32 -10.08
C ASN A 250 -8.53 1.08 -10.24
N TYR A 251 -9.00 1.87 -11.23
CA TYR A 251 -8.51 3.23 -11.50
C TYR A 251 -8.50 4.15 -10.27
N PHE A 252 -9.62 4.30 -9.55
CA PHE A 252 -9.72 5.21 -8.40
C PHE A 252 -8.87 4.79 -7.20
N GLU A 253 -8.66 3.50 -7.02
CA GLU A 253 -7.76 2.98 -5.98
C GLU A 253 -6.30 3.31 -6.30
N LEU A 254 -5.91 3.20 -7.58
CA LEU A 254 -4.59 3.61 -8.05
C LEU A 254 -4.39 5.13 -7.87
N MET A 255 -5.40 5.94 -8.20
CA MET A 255 -5.36 7.39 -7.98
C MET A 255 -5.25 7.73 -6.50
N ALA A 256 -6.04 7.08 -5.63
CA ALA A 256 -5.97 7.27 -4.19
C ALA A 256 -4.56 7.02 -3.65
N ASP A 257 -3.93 5.91 -4.07
CA ASP A 257 -2.56 5.60 -3.67
C ASP A 257 -1.55 6.62 -4.19
N MET A 258 -1.73 7.17 -5.38
CA MET A 258 -0.88 8.26 -5.85
C MET A 258 -0.96 9.49 -4.93
N TYR A 259 -2.17 9.90 -4.55
CA TYR A 259 -2.37 11.00 -3.59
C TYR A 259 -1.76 10.72 -2.22
N LEU A 260 -1.92 9.49 -1.71
CA LEU A 260 -1.48 9.13 -0.36
C LEU A 260 0.01 8.82 -0.25
N THR A 261 0.67 8.41 -1.34
CA THR A 261 2.05 7.90 -1.28
C THR A 261 3.08 8.76 -2.01
N LYS A 262 2.69 9.61 -2.97
CA LYS A 262 3.63 10.38 -3.78
C LYS A 262 3.82 11.81 -3.24
N PRO A 263 5.01 12.18 -2.75
CA PRO A 263 5.27 13.54 -2.24
C PRO A 263 5.07 14.65 -3.28
N ALA A 264 5.19 14.32 -4.57
CA ALA A 264 4.92 15.26 -5.66
C ALA A 264 3.46 15.70 -5.69
N CYS A 265 2.51 14.78 -5.44
CA CYS A 265 1.09 15.12 -5.37
C CYS A 265 0.83 16.11 -4.23
N THR A 266 1.43 15.88 -3.06
CA THR A 266 1.33 16.80 -1.91
C THR A 266 1.77 18.22 -2.26
N LYS A 267 2.94 18.38 -2.89
CA LYS A 267 3.46 19.70 -3.25
C LYS A 267 2.54 20.48 -4.19
N ILE A 268 1.95 19.79 -5.18
CA ILE A 268 1.12 20.42 -6.21
C ILE A 268 -0.27 20.74 -5.64
N HIS A 269 -0.92 19.75 -5.03
CA HIS A 269 -2.33 19.84 -4.65
C HIS A 269 -2.53 20.60 -3.34
N ASP A 270 -1.66 20.45 -2.33
CA ASP A 270 -1.79 21.27 -1.12
C ASP A 270 -1.53 22.76 -1.39
N LYS A 271 -0.68 23.07 -2.37
CA LYS A 271 -0.46 24.46 -2.80
C LYS A 271 -1.70 25.05 -3.47
N LYS A 272 -2.44 24.24 -4.23
CA LYS A 272 -3.59 24.69 -5.03
C LYS A 272 -4.91 24.67 -4.23
N TYR A 273 -5.11 23.65 -3.40
CA TYR A 273 -6.39 23.36 -2.73
C TYR A 273 -6.33 23.50 -1.21
N GLY A 274 -5.17 23.85 -0.65
CA GLY A 274 -4.98 24.08 0.77
C GLY A 274 -4.23 22.95 1.48
N LYS A 275 -3.58 23.29 2.60
CA LYS A 275 -2.78 22.33 3.37
C LYS A 275 -3.64 21.17 3.87
N GLY A 276 -3.24 19.94 3.57
CA GLY A 276 -3.99 18.73 3.91
C GLY A 276 -4.96 18.25 2.83
N ALA A 277 -5.17 19.02 1.76
CA ALA A 277 -6.07 18.65 0.67
C ALA A 277 -5.67 17.33 0.00
N THR A 278 -4.37 17.12 -0.26
CA THR A 278 -3.88 15.89 -0.91
C THR A 278 -4.27 14.63 -0.13
N LYS A 279 -4.12 14.69 1.20
CA LYS A 279 -4.49 13.57 2.08
C LYS A 279 -6.00 13.37 2.06
N PHE A 280 -6.77 14.45 2.19
CA PHE A 280 -8.24 14.41 2.17
C PHE A 280 -8.78 13.79 0.88
N ILE A 281 -8.26 14.23 -0.28
CA ILE A 281 -8.61 13.69 -1.60
C ILE A 281 -8.29 12.20 -1.65
N GLY A 282 -7.07 11.80 -1.25
CA GLY A 282 -6.66 10.40 -1.25
C GLY A 282 -7.55 9.50 -0.39
N GLU A 283 -7.92 9.97 0.81
CA GLU A 283 -8.82 9.24 1.72
C GLU A 283 -10.23 9.12 1.15
N ALA A 284 -10.77 10.18 0.55
CA ALA A 284 -12.10 10.17 -0.07
C ALA A 284 -12.18 9.22 -1.27
N LEU A 285 -11.18 9.24 -2.16
CA LEU A 285 -11.09 8.35 -3.32
C LEU A 285 -10.92 6.89 -2.90
N LYS A 286 -10.09 6.64 -1.88
CA LYS A 286 -9.88 5.28 -1.34
C LYS A 286 -11.19 4.71 -0.82
N TYR A 287 -11.89 5.46 0.04
CA TYR A 287 -13.17 5.03 0.59
C TYR A 287 -14.20 4.75 -0.52
N TYR A 288 -14.31 5.62 -1.52
CA TYR A 288 -15.19 5.40 -2.68
C TYR A 288 -14.87 4.09 -3.39
N SER A 289 -13.58 3.83 -3.66
CA SER A 289 -13.14 2.63 -4.38
C SER A 289 -13.46 1.33 -3.63
N GLU A 290 -13.40 1.34 -2.30
CA GLU A 290 -13.66 0.18 -1.44
C GLU A 290 -15.15 -0.11 -1.25
N ASN A 291 -16.00 0.94 -1.28
CA ASN A 291 -17.40 0.85 -0.87
C ASN A 291 -18.41 0.98 -2.01
N CYS A 292 -18.06 1.63 -3.12
CA CYS A 292 -18.99 1.87 -4.23
C CYS A 292 -18.85 0.87 -5.39
N LYS A 293 -17.77 0.07 -5.45
CA LYS A 293 -17.62 -1.01 -6.46
C LYS A 293 -18.48 -2.26 -6.20
N ARG A 294 -19.24 -2.33 -5.10
CA ARG A 294 -20.05 -3.50 -4.70
C ARG A 294 -21.54 -3.37 -5.02
N LYS A 295 -21.95 -2.51 -5.95
CA LYS A 295 -23.35 -2.40 -6.40
C LYS A 295 -23.48 -2.51 -7.90
#